data_AF-B5HNC4-F1
#
_entry.id   AF-B5HNC4-F1
#
_cell.length_a   1.000
_cell.length_b   1.000
_cell.length_c   1.000
_cell.angle_alpha   90.00
_cell.angle_beta   90.00
_cell.angle_gamma   90.00
#
_symmetry.space_group_name_H-M   'P 1'
#
loop_
_entity.id
_entity.type
_entity.pdbx_description
1 polymer ?
#
loop_
_entity_poly.entity_id
_entity_poly.type
_entity_poly.pdbx_seq_one_letter_code
_entity_poly.pdbx_strand_id
1 'polypeptide(L)'
;MPASAADHARPDRTKVEISAVQYDSPGWDDRSRRSLNKEWVELTNTSRRTVNLDGWTLTNEDGDTYTFDHYRLEGRATVRVHTGRGRDTDSDLYMDRHNEVWDNHSDTATLRNDHDRFIDDASWGHHRHGGRHH
;
A
#
# COMPACT_ATOMS: atom_id res chain seq x y z
N MET A 1 5.87 14.85 -16.57
CA MET A 1 6.48 14.18 -15.40
C MET A 1 6.15 15.00 -14.16
N PRO A 2 5.76 14.45 -12.98
CA PRO A 2 5.42 13.07 -12.59
C PRO A 2 3.93 12.94 -12.10
N ALA A 3 3.43 11.72 -11.89
CA ALA A 3 2.06 11.49 -11.41
C ALA A 3 1.99 11.63 -9.88
N SER A 4 1.07 12.49 -9.44
CA SER A 4 0.82 12.90 -8.06
C SER A 4 0.23 11.78 -7.22
N ALA A 5 0.89 11.45 -6.10
CA ALA A 5 0.19 11.01 -4.91
C ALA A 5 -0.83 12.10 -4.55
N ALA A 6 -2.10 11.73 -4.41
CA ALA A 6 -3.15 12.69 -4.08
C ALA A 6 -2.87 13.28 -2.70
N ASP A 7 -2.67 14.60 -2.69
CA ASP A 7 -2.53 15.45 -1.52
C ASP A 7 -3.86 15.44 -0.74
N HIS A 8 -4.09 14.39 0.05
CA HIS A 8 -5.15 14.37 1.05
C HIS A 8 -4.61 15.02 2.32
N ALA A 9 -4.69 16.35 2.37
CA ALA A 9 -4.53 17.09 3.60
C ALA A 9 -5.43 16.53 4.71
N ARG A 10 -4.86 15.81 5.70
CA ARG A 10 -5.58 15.42 6.93
C ARG A 10 -4.92 16.03 8.17
N PRO A 11 -5.67 16.83 8.96
CA PRO A 11 -5.19 17.38 10.21
C PRO A 11 -5.06 16.26 11.27
N ASP A 12 -4.08 16.41 12.16
CA ASP A 12 -3.68 15.49 13.24
C ASP A 12 -2.83 14.26 12.86
N ARG A 13 -1.63 14.54 12.33
CA ARG A 13 -0.37 13.75 12.46
C ARG A 13 -0.54 12.25 12.77
N THR A 14 -1.18 11.51 11.90
CA THR A 14 -0.98 10.06 11.84
C THR A 14 0.51 9.81 11.66
N LYS A 15 1.09 8.97 12.53
CA LYS A 15 2.53 8.73 12.54
C LYS A 15 2.98 7.90 11.34
N VAL A 16 2.05 7.13 10.77
CA VAL A 16 2.26 6.24 9.64
C VAL A 16 1.18 6.55 8.61
N GLU A 17 1.58 6.65 7.35
CA GLU A 17 0.73 6.98 6.21
C GLU A 17 1.09 6.09 5.01
N ILE A 18 0.15 5.93 4.07
CA ILE A 18 0.41 5.29 2.79
C ILE A 18 1.04 6.34 1.87
N SER A 19 2.35 6.22 1.63
CA SER A 19 3.11 7.24 0.89
C SER A 19 3.13 7.03 -0.62
N ALA A 20 3.07 5.78 -1.07
CA ALA A 20 3.10 5.43 -2.49
C ALA A 20 2.46 4.08 -2.75
N VAL A 21 1.93 3.92 -3.96
CA VAL A 21 1.41 2.65 -4.45
C VAL A 21 1.90 2.43 -5.87
N GLN A 22 2.44 1.24 -6.14
CA GLN A 22 2.76 0.77 -7.48
C GLN A 22 1.81 -0.38 -7.82
N TYR A 23 1.02 -0.18 -8.87
CA TYR A 23 0.08 -1.18 -9.40
C TYR A 23 0.39 -1.53 -10.86
N ASP A 24 0.89 -0.58 -11.65
CA ASP A 24 1.25 -0.81 -13.06
C ASP A 24 2.56 -1.62 -13.18
N SER A 25 2.46 -2.82 -13.74
CA SER A 25 3.60 -3.57 -14.26
C SER A 25 3.81 -3.24 -15.73
N PRO A 26 4.88 -2.52 -16.14
CA PRO A 26 5.16 -2.36 -17.56
C PRO A 26 5.52 -3.73 -18.18
N GLY A 27 4.67 -4.24 -19.07
CA GLY A 27 4.84 -5.47 -19.85
C GLY A 27 3.58 -6.34 -19.90
N TRP A 28 3.50 -7.29 -20.85
CA TRP A 28 2.38 -8.24 -20.95
C TRP A 28 2.10 -8.92 -19.59
N ASP A 29 0.85 -8.78 -19.13
CA ASP A 29 0.31 -9.34 -17.89
C ASP A 29 0.30 -10.86 -17.90
N ASP A 30 1.45 -11.49 -17.68
CA ASP A 30 1.54 -12.96 -17.61
C ASP A 30 1.30 -13.51 -16.18
N ARG A 31 0.74 -12.70 -15.27
CA ARG A 31 0.43 -13.06 -13.85
C ARG A 31 1.56 -13.80 -13.12
N SER A 32 2.79 -13.55 -13.55
CA SER A 32 3.95 -14.27 -13.05
C SER A 32 4.34 -13.75 -11.67
N ARG A 33 5.04 -14.57 -10.86
CA ARG A 33 5.61 -14.14 -9.56
C ARG A 33 6.45 -12.85 -9.65
N ARG A 34 7.05 -12.57 -10.82
CA ARG A 34 7.79 -11.32 -11.08
C ARG A 34 6.89 -10.11 -11.27
N SER A 35 5.68 -10.28 -11.80
CA SER A 35 4.69 -9.19 -11.90
C SER A 35 4.09 -8.87 -10.54
N LEU A 36 3.74 -9.89 -9.74
CA LEU A 36 3.20 -9.70 -8.38
C LEU A 36 4.16 -8.99 -7.41
N ASN A 37 5.48 -9.12 -7.62
CA ASN A 37 6.47 -8.38 -6.82
C ASN A 37 6.65 -6.93 -7.27
N LYS A 38 6.15 -6.54 -8.45
CA LYS A 38 6.14 -5.15 -8.91
C LYS A 38 4.97 -4.36 -8.33
N GLU A 39 3.92 -5.05 -7.89
CA GLU A 39 2.82 -4.46 -7.14
C GLU A 39 3.19 -4.33 -5.66
N TRP A 40 3.10 -3.11 -5.12
CA TRP A 40 3.38 -2.85 -3.72
C TRP A 40 2.71 -1.58 -3.20
N VAL A 41 2.48 -1.57 -1.89
CA VAL A 41 2.07 -0.38 -1.12
C VAL A 41 3.20 0.01 -0.19
N GLU A 42 3.59 1.28 -0.19
CA GLU A 42 4.62 1.82 0.70
C GLU A 42 3.98 2.56 1.87
N LEU A 43 4.39 2.19 3.08
CA LEU A 43 4.03 2.86 4.32
C LEU A 43 5.23 3.67 4.82
N THR A 44 4.99 4.92 5.21
CA THR A 44 6.02 5.81 5.75
C THR A 44 5.70 6.20 7.18
N ASN A 45 6.68 6.05 8.09
CA ASN A 45 6.59 6.62 9.42
C ASN A 45 7.13 8.05 9.41
N THR A 46 6.23 9.03 9.35
CA THR A 46 6.57 10.46 9.34
C THR A 46 7.10 10.97 10.68
N SER A 47 6.93 10.19 11.75
CA SER A 47 7.39 10.53 13.09
C SER A 47 8.86 10.15 13.31
N ARG A 48 9.47 10.68 14.40
CA ARG A 48 10.83 10.31 14.81
C ARG A 48 10.88 9.06 15.70
N ARG A 49 9.72 8.48 16.05
CA ARG A 49 9.62 7.37 16.99
C ARG A 49 9.24 6.11 16.23
N THR A 50 9.83 4.99 16.62
CA THR A 50 9.39 3.67 16.13
C THR A 50 7.90 3.47 16.45
N VAL A 51 7.16 2.94 15.48
CA VAL A 51 5.76 2.56 15.62
C VAL A 51 5.68 1.05 15.55
N ASN A 52 4.99 0.44 16.52
CA ASN A 52 4.68 -0.99 16.47
C ASN A 52 3.48 -1.17 15.54
N LEU A 53 3.69 -1.91 14.45
CA LEU A 53 2.63 -2.25 13.51
C LEU A 53 2.06 -3.63 13.79
N ASP A 54 2.52 -4.34 14.81
CA ASP A 54 1.93 -5.60 15.24
C ASP A 54 0.39 -5.52 15.35
N GLY A 55 -0.30 -6.41 14.65
CA GLY A 55 -1.76 -6.47 14.58
C GLY A 55 -2.41 -5.44 13.66
N TRP A 56 -1.65 -4.52 13.04
CA TRP A 56 -2.19 -3.60 12.05
C TRP A 56 -2.61 -4.37 10.80
N THR A 57 -3.54 -3.78 10.05
CA THR A 57 -4.09 -4.40 8.84
C THR A 57 -4.04 -3.44 7.66
N LEU A 58 -3.60 -3.96 6.53
CA LEU A 58 -3.72 -3.32 5.22
C LEU A 58 -4.75 -4.11 4.40
N THR A 59 -5.86 -3.48 4.01
CA THR A 59 -6.97 -4.14 3.31
C THR A 59 -7.26 -3.43 1.99
N ASN A 60 -7.49 -4.18 0.92
CA ASN A 60 -7.91 -3.64 -0.38
C ASN A 60 -9.45 -3.51 -0.49
N GLU A 61 -9.96 -3.05 -1.62
CA GLU A 61 -11.41 -2.92 -1.86
C GLU A 61 -12.12 -4.28 -1.92
N ASP A 62 -11.46 -5.32 -2.43
CA ASP A 62 -12.00 -6.69 -2.51
C ASP A 62 -12.05 -7.43 -1.16
N GLY A 63 -11.47 -6.86 -0.11
CA GLY A 63 -11.47 -7.42 1.25
C GLY A 63 -10.33 -8.40 1.55
N ASP A 64 -9.32 -8.49 0.70
CA ASP A 64 -8.05 -9.12 1.03
C ASP A 64 -7.29 -8.28 2.07
N THR A 65 -6.99 -8.92 3.19
CA THR A 65 -6.29 -8.30 4.31
C THR A 65 -4.90 -8.88 4.49
N TYR A 66 -3.90 -8.02 4.59
CA TYR A 66 -2.58 -8.30 5.15
C TYR A 66 -2.53 -7.86 6.61
N THR A 67 -2.06 -8.73 7.50
CA THR A 67 -1.84 -8.41 8.91
C THR A 67 -0.34 -8.39 9.19
N PHE A 68 0.12 -7.29 9.78
CA PHE A 68 1.51 -7.17 10.22
C PHE A 68 1.73 -7.99 11.48
N ASP A 69 2.66 -8.94 11.45
CA ASP A 69 3.01 -9.78 12.60
C ASP A 69 4.37 -9.36 13.16
N HIS A 70 4.41 -8.93 14.42
CA HIS A 70 5.63 -8.60 15.16
C HIS A 70 6.53 -7.52 14.50
N TYR A 71 5.96 -6.71 13.60
CA TYR A 71 6.71 -5.76 12.78
C TYR A 71 6.76 -4.36 13.41
N ARG A 72 7.93 -3.70 13.31
CA ARG A 72 8.16 -2.36 13.85
C ARG A 72 8.75 -1.46 12.78
N LEU A 73 8.05 -0.36 12.50
CA LEU A 73 8.52 0.64 11.54
C LEU A 73 9.29 1.73 12.27
N GLU A 74 10.59 1.82 12.01
CA GLU A 74 11.45 2.85 12.60
C GLU A 74 10.99 4.27 12.28
N GLY A 75 11.36 5.24 13.12
CA GLY A 75 11.05 6.64 12.86
C GLY A 75 11.74 7.11 11.59
N ARG A 76 11.00 7.77 10.68
CA ARG A 76 11.47 8.21 9.36
C ARG A 76 11.80 7.08 8.38
N ALA A 77 11.49 5.83 8.71
CA ALA A 77 11.66 4.70 7.82
C ALA A 77 10.40 4.45 6.98
N THR A 78 10.57 3.66 5.93
CA THR A 78 9.52 3.19 5.04
C THR A 78 9.55 1.69 4.93
N VAL A 79 8.39 1.09 4.67
CA VAL A 79 8.26 -0.34 4.38
C VAL A 79 7.34 -0.54 3.19
N ARG A 80 7.68 -1.48 2.32
CA ARG A 80 6.90 -1.87 1.17
C ARG A 80 6.26 -3.22 1.43
N VAL A 81 4.95 -3.29 1.23
CA VAL A 81 4.20 -4.53 1.29
C VAL A 81 3.91 -4.95 -0.15
N HIS A 82 4.56 -6.03 -0.59
CA HIS A 82 4.42 -6.63 -1.91
C HIS A 82 3.32 -7.69 -1.90
N THR A 83 2.53 -7.74 -2.96
CA THR A 83 1.50 -8.76 -3.16
C THR A 83 2.10 -10.17 -3.31
N GLY A 84 3.21 -10.27 -4.03
CA GLY A 84 3.79 -11.55 -4.40
C GLY A 84 4.54 -12.27 -3.29
N ARG A 85 5.44 -13.16 -3.72
CA ARG A 85 6.27 -13.99 -2.83
C ARG A 85 7.68 -13.44 -2.77
N GLY A 86 8.22 -13.44 -1.57
CA GLY A 86 9.57 -13.01 -1.31
C GLY A 86 9.99 -13.40 0.08
N ARG A 87 11.08 -12.81 0.55
CA ARG A 87 11.54 -13.01 1.91
C ARG A 87 11.43 -11.68 2.62
N ASP A 88 10.71 -11.68 3.74
CA ASP A 88 10.53 -10.48 4.53
C ASP A 88 11.89 -9.93 4.99
N THR A 89 12.01 -8.62 4.85
CA THR A 89 13.13 -7.81 5.31
C THR A 89 12.60 -6.65 6.13
N ASP A 90 13.52 -5.81 6.62
CA ASP A 90 13.13 -4.60 7.35
C ASP A 90 12.35 -3.61 6.48
N SER A 91 12.59 -3.57 5.16
CA SER A 91 11.98 -2.61 4.23
C SER A 91 10.99 -3.22 3.25
N ASP A 92 10.94 -4.54 3.14
CA ASP A 92 10.17 -5.24 2.11
C ASP A 92 9.49 -6.45 2.76
N LEU A 93 8.17 -6.42 2.80
CA LEU A 93 7.29 -7.48 3.31
C LEU A 93 6.52 -8.10 2.16
N TYR A 94 6.22 -9.39 2.25
CA TYR A 94 5.55 -10.13 1.19
C TYR A 94 4.29 -10.80 1.72
N MET A 95 3.17 -10.62 1.03
CA MET A 95 1.89 -11.26 1.40
C MET A 95 1.88 -12.77 1.10
N ASP A 96 2.92 -13.29 0.43
CA ASP A 96 3.12 -14.69 0.03
C ASP A 96 1.99 -15.29 -0.84
N ARG A 97 1.19 -14.42 -1.46
CA ARG A 97 0.02 -14.80 -2.26
C ARG A 97 0.42 -15.36 -3.63
N HIS A 98 -0.47 -16.17 -4.19
CA HIS A 98 -0.30 -16.80 -5.50
C HIS A 98 -1.04 -16.05 -6.63
N ASN A 99 -1.88 -15.08 -6.28
CA ASN A 99 -2.73 -14.27 -7.16
C ASN A 99 -2.54 -12.78 -6.86
N GLU A 100 -2.89 -11.94 -7.82
CA GLU A 100 -2.99 -10.48 -7.69
C GLU A 100 -3.97 -10.13 -6.56
N VAL A 101 -3.60 -9.20 -5.68
CA VAL A 101 -4.43 -8.70 -4.57
C VAL A 101 -4.86 -7.27 -4.87
N TRP A 102 -3.99 -6.46 -5.45
CA TRP A 102 -4.35 -5.11 -5.86
C TRP A 102 -4.95 -5.18 -7.26
N ASP A 103 -6.23 -4.85 -7.40
CA ASP A 103 -6.90 -4.96 -8.69
C ASP A 103 -6.33 -3.92 -9.67
N ASN A 104 -5.93 -4.37 -10.86
CA ASN A 104 -5.09 -3.60 -11.79
C ASN A 104 -5.84 -2.45 -12.51
N HIS A 105 -7.12 -2.24 -12.17
CA HIS A 105 -8.01 -1.29 -12.83
C HIS A 105 -8.32 -0.07 -11.96
N SER A 106 -8.60 -0.29 -10.68
CA SER A 106 -8.79 0.73 -9.65
C SER A 106 -8.96 0.03 -8.31
N ASP A 107 -8.32 0.52 -7.27
CA ASP A 107 -8.39 -0.10 -5.95
C ASP A 107 -8.12 0.96 -4.87
N THR A 108 -8.46 0.62 -3.62
CA THR A 108 -8.27 1.43 -2.43
C THR A 108 -7.60 0.60 -1.33
N ALA A 109 -6.36 0.94 -1.00
CA ALA A 109 -5.70 0.44 0.20
C ALA A 109 -6.18 1.20 1.43
N THR A 110 -6.66 0.48 2.43
CA THR A 110 -7.04 1.00 3.74
C THR A 110 -6.12 0.46 4.83
N LEU A 111 -5.47 1.36 5.57
CA LEU A 111 -4.63 1.05 6.72
C LEU A 111 -5.39 1.25 8.03
N ARG A 112 -5.39 0.22 8.89
CA ARG A 112 -5.95 0.25 10.24
C ARG A 112 -4.95 -0.26 11.27
N ASN A 113 -5.06 0.22 12.50
CA ASN A 113 -4.23 -0.28 13.61
C ASN A 113 -4.80 -1.58 14.23
N ASP A 114 -4.13 -2.09 15.26
CA ASP A 114 -4.48 -3.29 16.03
C ASP A 114 -5.83 -3.22 16.79
N HIS A 115 -6.50 -2.07 16.75
CA HIS A 115 -7.83 -1.86 17.31
C HIS A 115 -8.87 -1.53 16.23
N ASP A 116 -8.59 -1.90 14.97
CA ASP A 116 -9.44 -1.61 13.80
C ASP A 116 -9.67 -0.11 13.54
N ARG A 117 -8.90 0.76 14.18
CA ARG A 117 -9.01 2.21 13.97
C ARG A 117 -8.38 2.56 12.64
N PHE A 118 -9.16 3.22 11.80
CA PHE A 118 -8.70 3.85 10.56
C PHE A 118 -7.49 4.76 10.81
N ILE A 119 -6.43 4.56 10.03
CA ILE A 119 -5.21 5.37 10.03
C ILE A 119 -5.14 6.18 8.74
N ASP A 120 -5.18 5.52 7.59
CA ASP A 120 -5.02 6.17 6.29
C ASP A 120 -5.62 5.34 5.15
N ASP A 121 -5.88 5.97 4.01
CA ASP A 121 -6.28 5.29 2.78
C ASP A 121 -5.62 5.90 1.55
N ALA A 122 -5.40 5.08 0.53
CA ALA A 122 -4.93 5.51 -0.78
C ALA A 122 -5.69 4.77 -1.87
N SER A 123 -6.24 5.51 -2.82
CA SER A 123 -6.92 4.95 -4.00
C SER A 123 -6.14 5.25 -5.29
N TRP A 124 -6.14 4.31 -6.23
CA TRP A 124 -5.52 4.45 -7.55
C TRP A 124 -6.42 3.89 -8.67
N GLY A 125 -6.01 4.07 -9.93
CA GLY A 125 -6.72 3.54 -11.10
C GLY A 125 -7.96 4.31 -11.56
N HIS A 126 -8.28 5.48 -10.99
CA HIS A 126 -9.18 6.40 -11.68
C HIS A 126 -8.50 6.97 -12.93
N HIS A 127 -8.79 6.37 -14.08
CA HIS A 127 -8.76 7.07 -15.35
C HIS A 127 -9.52 8.38 -15.14
N ARG A 128 -8.85 9.53 -15.25
CA ARG A 128 -9.55 10.80 -15.45
C ARG A 128 -10.23 10.75 -16.82
N HIS A 129 -11.39 10.10 -16.92
CA HIS A 129 -12.38 10.47 -17.91
C HIS A 129 -13.16 11.66 -17.35
N GLY A 130 -12.65 12.85 -17.58
CA GLY A 130 -13.35 14.11 -17.33
C GLY A 130 -12.46 15.29 -17.72
N GLY A 131 -12.70 16.05 -18.79
CA GLY A 131 -13.74 16.05 -19.81
C GLY A 131 -13.16 16.60 -21.12
N ARG A 132 -13.89 16.62 -22.23
CA ARG A 132 -15.08 17.45 -22.41
C ARG A 132 -16.02 16.84 -23.45
N HIS A 133 -17.28 16.71 -23.02
CA HIS A 133 -18.41 16.97 -23.90
C HIS A 133 -18.41 18.47 -24.25
N HIS A 134 -18.41 18.78 -25.55
CA HIS A 134 -19.27 19.75 -26.26
C HIS A 134 -18.67 20.04 -27.64
#